data_AF-W5SYG9-F1
#
_entry.id   AF-W5SYG9-F1
#
_cell.length_a   1.000
_cell.length_b   1.000
_cell.length_c   1.000
_cell.angle_alpha   90.00
_cell.angle_beta   90.00
_cell.angle_gamma   90.00
#
_symmetry.space_group_name_H-M   'P 1'
#
loop_
_entity.id
_entity.type
_entity.pdbx_description
1 polymer ?
#
loop_
_entity_poly.entity_id
_entity_poly.type
_entity_poly.pdbx_seq_one_letter_code
_entity_poly.pdbx_strand_id
1 'polypeptide(L)'
;MGLPQPIVTQQMVIAELTKAGINIDIATDLSYRYYRNELTYKDIEYLETTFNLKLEKVEANLKSDIKDLDNNFDTKFNILDNKIDNKFNELDNKIDNVENNLNIKIDNVRTELKSDIKDLDNKIDNVENNLNIKIDNVRTELKSDIKDLDNKIDNVENNLNIKIDNVRTELKSDIKDLDNKIDNVENNLNIKID
;
A
#
# COMPACT_ATOMS: atom_id res chain seq x y z
N MET A 1 92.34 40.95 29.83
CA MET A 1 92.64 40.22 31.08
C MET A 1 91.54 40.57 32.08
N GLY A 2 90.67 39.63 32.40
CA GLY A 2 89.67 39.84 33.47
C GLY A 2 90.39 39.88 34.81
N LEU A 3 90.09 40.87 35.65
CA LEU A 3 90.61 40.96 37.01
C LEU A 3 90.33 39.63 37.75
N PRO A 4 91.27 39.10 38.55
CA PRO A 4 91.04 37.90 39.33
C PRO A 4 89.84 38.14 40.26
N GLN A 5 88.75 37.39 40.05
CA GLN A 5 87.63 37.45 40.97
C GLN A 5 88.06 36.83 42.31
N PRO A 6 87.88 37.54 43.43
CA PRO A 6 88.26 37.01 44.73
C PRO A 6 87.50 35.69 44.97
N ILE A 7 88.24 34.61 45.21
CA ILE A 7 87.66 33.33 45.62
C ILE A 7 87.20 33.53 47.07
N VAL A 8 85.91 33.77 47.25
CA VAL A 8 85.29 33.92 48.58
C VAL A 8 85.41 32.59 49.28
N THR A 9 86.29 32.44 50.28
CA THR A 9 86.57 31.18 51.03
C THR A 9 85.56 30.84 52.11
N GLN A 10 85.42 29.55 52.48
CA GLN A 10 84.47 29.12 53.51
C GLN A 10 84.72 29.91 54.81
N GLN A 11 85.98 30.12 55.15
CA GLN A 11 86.38 30.91 56.31
C GLN A 11 85.97 32.39 56.21
N MET A 12 86.04 32.98 55.00
CA MET A 12 85.60 34.35 54.76
C MET A 12 84.09 34.49 54.95
N VAL A 13 83.31 33.51 54.49
CA VAL A 13 81.86 33.51 54.68
C VAL A 13 81.49 33.30 56.16
N ILE A 14 82.18 32.41 56.88
CA ILE A 14 81.98 32.23 58.33
C ILE A 14 82.27 33.52 59.08
N ALA A 15 83.39 34.18 58.77
CA ALA A 15 83.80 35.41 59.43
C ALA A 15 82.74 36.51 59.28
N GLU A 16 82.22 36.71 58.05
CA GLU A 16 81.21 37.75 57.84
C GLU A 16 79.83 37.40 58.37
N LEU A 17 79.40 36.13 58.33
CA LEU A 17 78.16 35.70 58.97
C LEU A 17 78.23 35.88 60.50
N THR A 18 79.37 35.53 61.11
CA THR A 18 79.59 35.70 62.56
C THR A 18 79.63 37.16 62.96
N LYS A 19 80.28 38.01 62.15
CA LYS A 19 80.31 39.47 62.34
C LYS A 19 78.93 40.11 62.21
N ALA A 20 78.06 39.53 61.39
CA ALA A 20 76.65 39.91 61.30
C ALA A 20 75.80 39.44 62.51
N GLY A 21 76.42 38.83 63.52
CA GLY A 21 75.76 38.39 64.75
C GLY A 21 75.13 36.99 64.66
N ILE A 22 75.39 36.24 63.58
CA ILE A 22 74.95 34.85 63.47
C ILE A 22 75.85 33.99 64.34
N ASN A 23 75.24 33.08 65.12
CA ASN A 23 75.97 32.13 65.93
C ASN A 23 77.01 31.36 65.09
N ILE A 24 78.23 31.20 65.60
CA ILE A 24 79.37 30.59 64.88
C ILE A 24 79.05 29.21 64.31
N ASP A 25 78.24 28.40 64.99
CA ASP A 25 77.85 27.06 64.55
C ASP A 25 76.91 27.14 63.34
N ILE A 26 75.97 28.10 63.38
CA ILE A 26 75.04 28.39 62.27
C ILE A 26 75.81 29.03 61.09
N ALA A 27 76.74 29.93 61.35
CA ALA A 27 77.60 30.56 60.33
C ALA A 27 78.49 29.54 59.63
N THR A 28 79.01 28.55 60.37
CA THR A 28 79.80 27.43 59.85
C THR A 28 78.97 26.52 58.96
N ASP A 29 77.76 26.16 59.39
CA ASP A 29 76.81 25.36 58.61
C ASP A 29 76.34 26.09 57.33
N LEU A 30 75.99 27.38 57.41
CA LEU A 30 75.58 28.18 56.25
C LEU A 30 76.72 28.40 55.24
N SER A 31 77.93 28.65 55.74
CA SER A 31 79.12 28.79 54.89
C SER A 31 79.45 27.49 54.17
N TYR A 32 79.34 26.34 54.86
CA TYR A 32 79.51 25.02 54.25
C TYR A 32 78.48 24.80 53.12
N ARG A 33 77.21 25.11 53.38
CA ARG A 33 76.11 25.00 52.40
C ARG A 33 76.30 25.90 51.18
N TYR A 34 76.78 27.14 51.39
CA TYR A 34 77.12 28.08 50.31
C TYR A 34 78.25 27.55 49.42
N TYR A 35 79.31 27.00 50.03
CA TYR A 35 80.48 26.49 49.32
C TYR A 35 80.23 25.19 48.56
N ARG A 36 79.30 24.38 49.06
CA ARG A 36 78.91 23.10 48.47
C ARG A 36 77.73 23.22 47.51
N ASN A 37 77.25 24.44 47.23
CA ASN A 37 76.06 24.69 46.41
C ASN A 37 74.78 24.01 46.95
N GLU A 38 74.73 23.62 48.22
CA GLU A 38 73.59 22.92 48.82
C GLU A 38 72.34 23.80 48.91
N LEU A 39 72.52 25.14 48.91
CA LEU A 39 71.42 26.10 48.85
C LEU A 39 70.77 26.12 47.45
N THR A 40 71.57 26.10 46.39
CA THR A 40 71.11 26.07 44.99
C THR A 40 70.46 24.75 44.57
N TYR A 41 70.92 23.61 45.11
CA TYR A 41 70.30 22.32 44.83
C TYR A 41 68.91 22.20 45.46
N LYS A 42 68.73 22.69 46.70
CA LYS A 42 67.43 22.69 47.38
C LYS A 42 66.40 23.59 46.69
N ASP A 43 66.83 24.74 46.17
CA ASP A 43 65.95 25.63 45.41
C ASP A 43 65.50 24.99 44.08
N ILE A 44 66.40 24.27 43.39
CA ILE A 44 66.09 23.54 42.15
C ILE A 44 65.15 22.35 42.46
N GLU A 45 65.42 21.59 43.52
CA GLU A 45 64.56 20.49 43.99
C GLU A 45 63.17 21.00 44.38
N TYR A 46 63.09 22.16 45.03
CA TYR A 46 61.82 22.82 45.35
C TYR A 46 61.05 23.25 44.09
N LEU A 47 61.74 23.82 43.10
CA LEU A 47 61.14 24.18 41.82
C LEU A 47 60.64 22.93 41.08
N GLU A 48 61.47 21.89 40.98
CA GLU A 48 61.13 20.63 40.33
C GLU A 48 59.89 19.98 40.97
N THR A 49 59.89 19.83 42.29
CA THR A 49 58.74 19.29 43.03
C THR A 49 57.49 20.14 42.83
N THR A 50 57.61 21.46 42.88
CA THR A 50 56.49 22.38 42.65
C THR A 50 55.95 22.29 41.21
N PHE A 51 56.82 22.18 40.21
CA PHE A 51 56.43 22.03 38.81
C PHE A 51 55.76 20.68 38.55
N ASN A 52 56.32 19.59 39.06
CA ASN A 52 55.76 18.25 38.93
C ASN A 52 54.37 18.18 39.56
N LEU A 53 54.18 18.72 40.76
CA LEU A 53 52.87 18.80 41.42
C LEU A 53 51.85 19.60 40.60
N LYS A 54 52.27 20.72 39.99
CA LYS A 54 51.39 21.51 39.11
C LYS A 54 51.03 20.74 37.84
N LEU A 55 51.99 20.02 37.26
CA LEU A 55 51.77 19.22 36.05
C LEU A 55 50.80 18.07 36.31
N GLU A 56 51.00 17.32 37.39
CA GLU A 56 50.09 16.25 37.83
C GLU A 56 48.66 16.79 38.04
N LYS A 57 48.54 17.96 38.68
CA LYS A 57 47.23 18.59 38.88
C LYS A 57 46.56 18.99 37.57
N VAL A 58 47.32 19.52 36.60
CA VAL A 58 46.82 19.84 35.27
C VAL A 58 46.39 18.57 34.53
N GLU A 59 47.18 17.51 34.57
CA GLU A 59 46.84 16.23 33.95
C GLU A 59 45.58 15.62 34.56
N ALA A 60 45.46 15.64 35.88
CA ALA A 60 44.29 15.14 36.60
C ALA A 60 43.02 15.93 36.21
N ASN A 61 43.12 17.27 36.14
CA ASN A 61 42.00 18.11 35.72
C ASN A 61 41.59 17.82 34.27
N LEU A 62 42.55 17.74 33.34
CA LEU A 62 42.25 17.44 31.93
C LEU A 62 41.62 16.05 31.76
N LYS A 63 42.09 15.04 32.49
CA LYS A 63 41.46 13.71 32.49
C LYS A 63 40.02 13.76 33.01
N SER A 64 39.76 14.57 34.03
CA SER A 64 38.40 14.79 34.54
C SER A 64 37.52 15.44 33.49
N ASP A 65 37.98 16.54 32.88
CA ASP A 65 37.23 17.28 31.87
C ASP A 65 36.91 16.41 30.63
N ILE A 66 37.87 15.61 30.17
CA ILE A 66 37.67 14.66 29.06
C ILE A 66 36.62 13.62 29.43
N LYS A 67 36.69 13.05 30.64
CA LYS A 67 35.71 12.07 31.12
C LYS A 67 34.31 12.66 31.20
N ASP A 68 34.19 13.91 31.66
CA ASP A 68 32.91 14.60 31.74
C ASP A 68 32.34 14.91 30.34
N LEU A 69 33.19 15.26 29.38
CA LEU A 69 32.82 15.42 27.98
C LEU A 69 32.35 14.10 27.35
N ASP A 70 33.07 13.00 27.57
CA ASP A 70 32.68 11.68 27.06
C ASP A 70 31.31 11.27 27.61
N ASN A 71 31.08 11.41 28.92
CA ASN A 71 29.77 11.16 29.53
C ASN A 71 28.67 12.07 28.93
N ASN A 72 28.99 13.34 28.64
CA ASN A 72 28.05 14.25 27.99
C ASN A 72 27.69 13.81 26.57
N PHE A 73 28.67 13.33 25.80
CA PHE A 73 28.44 12.81 24.46
C PHE A 73 27.60 11.54 24.51
N ASP A 74 27.94 10.58 25.35
CA ASP A 74 27.18 9.33 25.50
C ASP A 74 25.71 9.59 25.87
N THR A 75 25.47 10.51 26.82
CA THR A 75 24.10 10.88 27.19
C THR A 75 23.34 11.54 26.04
N LYS A 76 23.97 12.43 25.27
CA LYS A 76 23.34 13.06 24.09
C LYS A 76 23.07 12.07 22.97
N PHE A 77 23.99 11.14 22.71
CA PHE A 77 23.79 10.07 21.72
C PHE A 77 22.61 9.19 22.11
N ASN A 78 22.56 8.71 23.35
CA ASN A 78 21.44 7.91 23.85
C ASN A 78 20.10 8.66 23.75
N ILE A 79 20.08 9.97 24.04
CA ILE A 79 18.86 10.78 23.87
C ILE A 79 18.45 10.87 22.39
N LEU A 80 19.41 11.01 21.48
CA LEU A 80 19.13 11.08 20.04
C LEU A 80 18.62 9.76 19.51
N ASP A 81 19.24 8.64 19.87
CA ASP A 81 18.81 7.29 19.48
C ASP A 81 17.37 7.03 19.93
N ASN A 82 17.06 7.33 21.19
CA ASN A 82 15.69 7.21 21.70
C ASN A 82 14.69 8.11 20.94
N LYS A 83 15.09 9.32 20.53
CA LYS A 83 14.22 10.19 19.71
C LYS A 83 13.99 9.62 18.32
N ILE A 84 15.02 9.03 17.72
CA ILE A 84 14.95 8.39 16.40
C ILE A 84 14.02 7.17 16.47
N ASP A 85 14.21 6.29 17.46
CA ASP A 85 13.37 5.10 17.66
C ASP A 85 11.90 5.48 17.86
N ASN A 86 11.63 6.49 18.68
CA ASN A 86 10.27 7.01 18.87
C ASN A 86 9.66 7.52 17.56
N LYS A 87 10.46 8.19 16.70
CA LYS A 87 9.98 8.68 15.40
C LYS A 87 9.73 7.56 14.40
N PHE A 88 10.54 6.51 14.39
CA PHE A 88 10.26 5.31 13.61
C PHE A 88 8.97 4.63 14.07
N ASN A 89 8.78 4.41 15.37
CA ASN A 89 7.55 3.85 15.91
C ASN A 89 6.31 4.70 15.55
N GLU A 90 6.40 6.04 15.62
CA GLU A 90 5.31 6.92 15.17
C GLU A 90 5.00 6.76 13.67
N LEU A 91 6.02 6.57 12.83
CA LEU A 91 5.87 6.37 11.40
C LEU A 91 5.26 5.02 11.07
N ASP A 92 5.72 3.94 11.71
CA ASP A 92 5.18 2.59 11.55
C ASP A 92 3.68 2.58 11.89
N ASN A 93 3.29 3.17 13.03
CA ASN A 93 1.88 3.30 13.41
C ASN A 93 1.05 4.09 12.38
N LYS A 94 1.63 5.12 11.75
CA LYS A 94 0.95 5.88 10.69
C LYS A 94 0.78 5.04 9.42
N ILE A 95 1.80 4.27 9.06
CA ILE A 95 1.76 3.36 7.90
C ILE A 95 0.69 2.29 8.11
N ASP A 96 0.68 1.63 9.27
CA ASP A 96 -0.32 0.62 9.63
C ASP A 96 -1.75 1.18 9.57
N ASN A 97 -1.94 2.41 10.07
CA ASN A 97 -3.26 3.05 10.01
C ASN A 97 -3.68 3.37 8.57
N VAL A 98 -2.75 3.82 7.71
CA VAL A 98 -3.04 4.05 6.29
C VAL A 98 -3.39 2.73 5.58
N GLU A 99 -2.62 1.67 5.83
CA GLU A 99 -2.87 0.34 5.25
C GLU A 99 -4.24 -0.20 5.65
N ASN A 100 -4.57 -0.15 6.94
CA ASN A 100 -5.89 -0.59 7.44
C ASN A 100 -7.04 0.20 6.81
N ASN A 101 -6.91 1.52 6.69
CA ASN A 101 -7.93 2.36 6.05
C ASN A 101 -8.08 2.05 4.55
N LEU A 102 -6.99 1.76 3.85
CA LEU A 102 -7.04 1.35 2.44
C LEU A 102 -7.72 -0.01 2.28
N ASN A 103 -7.40 -0.98 3.13
CA ASN A 103 -8.03 -2.30 3.11
C ASN A 103 -9.56 -2.19 3.31
N ILE A 104 -10.01 -1.40 4.30
CA ILE A 104 -11.45 -1.15 4.52
C ILE A 104 -12.11 -0.53 3.28
N LYS A 105 -11.47 0.47 2.66
CA LYS A 105 -12.02 1.11 1.44
C LYS A 105 -12.11 0.12 0.28
N ILE A 106 -11.12 -0.73 0.10
CA ILE A 106 -11.10 -1.77 -0.95
C ILE A 106 -12.24 -2.76 -0.72
N ASP A 107 -12.45 -3.21 0.52
CA ASP A 107 -13.52 -4.17 0.83
C ASP A 107 -14.92 -3.57 0.67
N ASN A 108 -15.10 -2.29 1.00
CA ASN A 108 -16.35 -1.57 0.74
C ASN A 108 -16.65 -1.50 -0.78
N VAL A 109 -15.68 -1.07 -1.60
CA VAL A 109 -15.83 -1.02 -3.06
C VAL A 109 -16.13 -2.41 -3.64
N ARG A 110 -15.45 -3.45 -3.16
CA ARG A 110 -15.72 -4.83 -3.59
C ARG A 110 -17.15 -5.27 -3.25
N THR A 111 -17.66 -4.85 -2.10
CA THR A 111 -19.01 -5.19 -1.66
C THR A 111 -20.07 -4.47 -2.48
N GLU A 112 -19.88 -3.17 -2.73
CA GLU A 112 -20.75 -2.36 -3.60
C GLU A 112 -20.80 -2.96 -5.02
N LEU A 113 -19.65 -3.24 -5.63
CA LEU A 113 -19.59 -3.84 -6.97
C LEU A 113 -20.27 -5.21 -7.05
N LYS A 114 -20.15 -6.05 -6.00
CA LYS A 114 -20.89 -7.32 -5.94
C LYS A 114 -22.40 -7.11 -5.89
N SER A 115 -22.86 -6.09 -5.18
CA SER A 115 -24.29 -5.73 -5.14
C SER A 115 -24.78 -5.25 -6.50
N ASP A 116 -24.03 -4.35 -7.14
CA ASP A 116 -24.37 -3.82 -8.47
C ASP A 116 -24.46 -4.93 -9.53
N ILE A 117 -23.51 -5.88 -9.51
CA ILE A 117 -23.53 -7.05 -10.40
C ILE A 117 -24.80 -7.88 -10.18
N LYS A 118 -25.13 -8.17 -8.91
CA LYS A 118 -26.34 -8.94 -8.58
C LYS A 118 -27.62 -8.22 -9.02
N ASP A 119 -27.68 -6.91 -8.89
CA ASP A 119 -28.82 -6.11 -9.34
C ASP A 119 -28.94 -6.08 -10.86
N LEU A 120 -27.82 -6.08 -11.58
CA LEU A 120 -27.80 -6.23 -13.04
C LEU A 120 -28.26 -7.62 -13.48
N ASP A 121 -27.80 -8.69 -12.84
CA ASP A 121 -28.24 -10.06 -13.11
C ASP A 121 -29.76 -10.18 -12.94
N ASN A 122 -30.31 -9.66 -11.84
CA ASN A 122 -31.77 -9.64 -11.61
C ASN A 122 -32.53 -8.85 -12.70
N LYS A 123 -31.97 -7.74 -13.18
CA LYS A 123 -32.58 -6.95 -14.27
C LYS A 123 -32.55 -7.73 -15.59
N ILE A 124 -31.46 -8.42 -15.88
CA ILE A 124 -31.32 -9.28 -17.07
C ILE A 124 -32.35 -10.40 -17.03
N ASP A 125 -32.45 -11.13 -15.91
CA ASP A 125 -33.43 -12.21 -15.72
C ASP A 125 -34.86 -11.70 -15.91
N ASN A 126 -35.19 -10.52 -15.38
CA ASN A 126 -36.52 -9.93 -15.56
C ASN A 126 -36.79 -9.56 -17.02
N VAL A 127 -35.81 -9.00 -17.74
CA VAL A 127 -35.96 -8.70 -19.17
C VAL A 127 -36.15 -9.98 -19.97
N GLU A 128 -35.36 -11.02 -19.71
CA GLU A 128 -35.47 -12.32 -20.37
C GLU A 128 -36.86 -12.95 -20.16
N ASN A 129 -37.34 -12.99 -18.92
CA ASN A 129 -38.68 -13.50 -18.59
C ASN A 129 -39.79 -12.73 -19.33
N ASN A 130 -39.70 -11.39 -19.35
CA ASN A 130 -40.69 -10.57 -20.05
C ASN A 130 -40.66 -10.79 -21.58
N LEU A 131 -39.48 -11.00 -22.16
CA LEU A 131 -39.34 -11.33 -23.58
C LEU A 131 -39.92 -12.71 -23.88
N ASN A 132 -39.65 -13.72 -23.05
CA ASN A 132 -40.21 -15.06 -23.20
C ASN A 132 -41.76 -15.03 -23.16
N ILE A 133 -42.35 -14.32 -22.19
CA ILE A 133 -43.81 -14.14 -22.11
C ILE A 133 -44.36 -13.49 -23.39
N LYS A 134 -43.72 -12.42 -23.89
CA LYS A 134 -44.15 -11.75 -25.13
C LYS A 134 -44.07 -12.68 -26.34
N ILE A 135 -43.00 -13.47 -26.44
CA ILE A 135 -42.82 -14.46 -27.52
C ILE A 135 -43.91 -15.52 -27.45
N ASP A 136 -44.22 -16.05 -26.28
CA ASP A 136 -45.23 -17.09 -26.10
C ASP A 136 -46.65 -16.58 -26.39
N ASN A 137 -46.95 -15.32 -26.04
CA ASN A 137 -48.21 -14.68 -26.41
C ASN A 137 -48.34 -14.57 -27.94
N VAL A 138 -47.32 -14.04 -28.62
CA VAL A 138 -47.31 -13.94 -30.10
C VAL A 138 -47.46 -15.32 -30.76
N ARG A 139 -46.75 -16.33 -30.25
CA ARG A 139 -46.89 -17.72 -30.75
C ARG A 139 -48.32 -18.24 -30.59
N THR A 140 -48.96 -17.95 -29.46
CA THR A 140 -50.33 -18.38 -29.18
C THR A 140 -51.33 -17.69 -30.10
N GLU A 141 -51.20 -16.37 -30.30
CA GLU A 141 -52.01 -15.59 -31.23
C GLU A 141 -51.88 -16.13 -32.66
N LEU A 142 -50.66 -16.28 -33.16
CA LEU A 142 -50.41 -16.82 -34.51
C LEU A 142 -50.98 -18.23 -34.68
N LYS A 143 -50.89 -19.09 -33.66
CA LYS A 143 -51.49 -20.43 -33.70
C LYS A 143 -53.01 -20.38 -33.78
N SER A 144 -53.65 -19.41 -33.12
CA SER A 144 -55.09 -19.18 -33.23
C SER A 144 -55.47 -18.70 -34.62
N ASP A 145 -54.75 -17.72 -35.16
CA ASP A 145 -54.99 -17.17 -36.49
C ASP A 145 -54.86 -18.24 -37.59
N ILE A 146 -53.85 -19.12 -37.49
CA ILE A 146 -53.67 -20.25 -38.40
C ILE A 146 -54.87 -21.20 -38.33
N LYS A 147 -55.33 -21.55 -37.11
CA LYS A 147 -56.50 -22.44 -36.94
C LYS A 147 -57.78 -21.82 -37.51
N ASP A 148 -57.97 -20.53 -37.34
CA ASP A 148 -59.13 -19.82 -37.89
C ASP A 148 -59.09 -19.76 -39.42
N LEU A 149 -57.89 -19.65 -40.01
CA LEU A 149 -57.69 -19.73 -41.44
C LEU A 149 -57.96 -21.14 -41.97
N ASP A 150 -57.46 -22.19 -41.31
CA ASP A 150 -57.74 -23.59 -41.66
C ASP A 150 -59.26 -23.86 -41.67
N ASN A 151 -59.98 -23.43 -40.62
CA ASN A 151 -61.45 -23.55 -40.57
C ASN A 151 -62.16 -22.81 -41.72
N LYS A 152 -61.65 -21.65 -42.14
CA LYS A 152 -62.21 -20.90 -43.28
C LYS A 152 -61.95 -21.65 -44.59
N ILE A 153 -60.76 -22.22 -44.77
CA ILE A 153 -60.40 -23.03 -45.94
C ILE A 153 -61.31 -24.26 -46.02
N ASP A 154 -61.46 -25.02 -44.92
CA ASP A 154 -62.35 -26.19 -44.85
C ASP A 154 -63.80 -25.84 -45.22
N ASN A 155 -64.31 -24.71 -44.72
CA ASN A 155 -65.65 -24.23 -45.05
C ASN A 155 -65.79 -23.88 -46.53
N VAL A 156 -64.78 -23.23 -47.14
CA VAL A 156 -64.78 -22.92 -48.58
C VAL A 156 -64.73 -24.20 -49.40
N GLU A 157 -63.87 -25.16 -49.04
CA GLU A 157 -63.74 -26.44 -49.71
C GLU A 157 -65.06 -27.24 -49.67
N ASN A 158 -65.68 -27.34 -48.49
CA ASN A 158 -66.99 -28.00 -48.33
C ASN A 158 -68.08 -27.35 -49.19
N ASN A 159 -68.15 -26.01 -49.20
CA ASN A 159 -69.12 -25.27 -50.02
C ASN A 159 -68.89 -25.49 -51.53
N LEU A 160 -67.62 -25.53 -51.97
CA LEU A 160 -67.28 -25.82 -53.35
C LEU A 160 -67.65 -27.25 -53.74
N ASN A 161 -67.36 -28.24 -52.88
CA ASN A 161 -67.73 -29.64 -53.10
C ASN A 161 -69.25 -29.79 -53.26
N ILE A 162 -70.05 -29.17 -52.38
CA ILE A 162 -71.52 -29.17 -52.49
C ILE A 162 -71.99 -28.56 -53.82
N LYS A 163 -71.43 -27.41 -54.23
CA LYS A 163 -71.79 -26.78 -55.51
C LYS A 163 -71.42 -27.67 -56.70
N ILE A 164 -70.24 -28.29 -56.68
CA ILE A 164 -69.79 -29.22 -57.72
C ILE A 164 -70.72 -30.43 -57.80
N ASP A 165 -71.11 -31.00 -56.66
CA ASP A 165 -72.00 -32.16 -56.62
C ASP A 165 -73.41 -31.80 -57.12
N ASN A 166 -73.94 -30.63 -56.77
CA ASN A 166 -75.21 -30.12 -57.31
C ASN A 166 -75.15 -29.99 -58.85
N VAL A 167 -74.12 -29.34 -59.39
CA VAL A 167 -73.93 -29.22 -60.85
C VAL A 167 -73.80 -30.59 -61.51
N ARG A 168 -73.06 -31.53 -60.90
CA ARG A 168 -72.95 -32.91 -61.40
C ARG A 168 -74.30 -33.62 -61.42
N THR A 169 -75.14 -33.43 -60.39
CA THR A 169 -76.50 -34.03 -60.36
C THR A 169 -77.42 -33.42 -61.41
N GLU A 170 -77.39 -32.09 -61.59
CA GLU A 170 -78.16 -31.40 -62.63
C GLU A 170 -77.76 -31.89 -64.03
N LEU A 171 -76.47 -31.90 -64.35
CA LEU A 171 -75.98 -32.39 -65.64
C LEU A 171 -76.32 -33.88 -65.88
N LYS A 172 -76.26 -34.73 -64.85
CA LYS A 172 -76.70 -36.13 -64.97
C LYS A 172 -78.19 -36.23 -65.30
N SER A 173 -79.02 -35.36 -64.73
CA SER A 173 -80.46 -35.30 -65.05
C SER A 173 -80.68 -34.85 -66.49
N ASP A 174 -80.00 -33.78 -66.92
CA ASP A 174 -80.10 -33.23 -68.28
C ASP A 174 -79.67 -34.27 -69.34
N ILE A 175 -78.60 -35.03 -69.08
CA ILE A 175 -78.14 -36.11 -69.97
C ILE A 175 -79.22 -37.21 -70.06
N LYS A 176 -79.79 -37.64 -68.92
CA LYS A 176 -80.85 -38.65 -68.91
C LYS A 176 -82.09 -38.19 -69.68
N ASP A 177 -82.47 -36.93 -69.54
CA ASP A 177 -83.59 -36.35 -70.29
C ASP A 177 -83.31 -36.28 -71.79
N LEU A 178 -82.05 -36.03 -72.19
CA LEU A 178 -81.63 -36.08 -73.58
C LEU A 178 -81.64 -37.52 -74.13
N ASP A 179 -81.12 -38.49 -73.39
CA ASP A 179 -81.15 -39.91 -73.76
C ASP A 179 -82.59 -40.38 -74.01
N ASN A 180 -83.51 -40.08 -73.07
CA ASN A 180 -84.94 -40.38 -73.24
C ASN A 180 -85.55 -39.73 -74.50
N LYS A 181 -85.13 -38.51 -74.86
CA LYS A 181 -85.60 -37.84 -76.09
C LYS A 181 -85.04 -38.52 -77.33
N ILE A 182 -83.78 -38.95 -77.32
CA ILE A 182 -83.15 -39.69 -78.42
C ILE A 182 -83.85 -41.03 -78.62
N ASP A 183 -84.06 -41.81 -77.56
CA ASP A 183 -84.79 -43.09 -77.61
C ASP A 183 -86.18 -42.93 -78.24
N ASN A 184 -86.90 -41.87 -77.87
CA ASN A 184 -88.20 -41.56 -78.46
C ASN A 184 -88.11 -41.22 -79.95
N VAL A 185 -87.09 -40.48 -80.39
CA VAL A 185 -86.87 -40.16 -81.80
C VAL A 185 -86.50 -41.42 -82.60
N GLU A 186 -85.59 -42.26 -82.08
CA GLU A 186 -85.21 -43.53 -82.71
C GLU A 186 -86.42 -44.46 -82.89
N ASN A 187 -87.23 -44.62 -81.85
CA ASN A 187 -88.48 -45.39 -81.91
C ASN A 187 -89.44 -44.85 -82.99
N ASN A 188 -89.62 -43.52 -83.05
CA ASN A 188 -90.47 -42.89 -84.06
C ASN A 188 -89.94 -43.04 -85.50
N LEU A 189 -88.61 -43.08 -85.69
CA LEU A 189 -87.99 -43.30 -86.99
C LEU A 189 -88.13 -44.75 -87.46
N ASN A 190 -87.93 -45.72 -86.57
CA ASN A 190 -88.10 -47.14 -86.88
C ASN A 190 -89.53 -47.44 -87.36
N ILE A 191 -90.55 -46.87 -86.70
CA ILE A 191 -91.96 -47.01 -87.10
C ILE A 191 -92.24 -46.48 -88.52
N LYS A 192 -91.47 -45.49 -89.01
CA LYS A 192 -91.71 -44.88 -90.34
C LYS A 192 -91.05 -45.62 -91.51
N ILE A 193 -90.12 -46.52 -91.23
CA ILE A 193 -89.33 -47.24 -92.26
C ILE A 193 -89.93 -48.63 -92.56
N ASP A 194 -90.73 -49.18 -91.64
CA ASP A 194 -91.57 -50.37 -91.83
C ASP A 194 -92.89 -50.06 -92.56
#